data_AF-A0A3C1B370-F1
#
_entry.id   AF-A0A3C1B370-F1
#
_cell.length_a   1.000
_cell.length_b   1.000
_cell.length_c   1.000
_cell.angle_alpha   90.00
_cell.angle_beta   90.00
_cell.angle_gamma   90.00
#
_symmetry.space_group_name_H-M   'P 1'
#
loop_
_entity.id
_entity.type
_entity.pdbx_description
1 polymer ?
#
loop_
_entity_poly.entity_id
_entity_poly.type
_entity_poly.pdbx_seq_one_letter_code
_entity_poly.pdbx_strand_id
1 'polypeptide(L)'
;MLQIANTCGNSASVYVNDLKADAYDFNRRELDISNFLRPGSNTLRIEVASTLNNRLMARNYHSAMGQIFAALAGETNDFTGTEADAAGLIQMLSGIAPAIQAYGLIGNVVLKTYTVKPVVIPTTK
;
A
#
# COMPACT_ATOMS: atom_id res chain seq x y z
N MET A 1 -12.59 -2.81 18.21
CA MET A 1 -11.48 -2.51 17.29
C MET A 1 -11.32 -3.65 16.31
N LEU A 2 -11.44 -3.38 15.02
CA LEU A 2 -11.05 -4.29 13.95
C LEU A 2 -9.55 -4.13 13.69
N GLN A 3 -8.79 -5.21 13.79
CA GLN A 3 -7.38 -5.22 13.47
C GLN A 3 -7.15 -5.97 12.16
N ILE A 4 -6.42 -5.36 11.24
CA ILE A 4 -6.00 -5.96 9.97
C ILE A 4 -4.50 -6.29 10.09
N ALA A 5 -4.10 -7.53 9.81
CA ALA A 5 -2.69 -7.91 9.94
C ALA A 5 -1.77 -7.13 8.98
N ASN A 6 -2.06 -7.16 7.68
CA ASN A 6 -1.23 -6.47 6.69
C ASN A 6 -1.97 -6.22 5.36
N THR A 7 -1.88 -5.00 4.85
CA THR A 7 -2.32 -4.58 3.50
C THR A 7 -1.14 -4.44 2.52
N CYS A 8 0.03 -4.97 2.90
CA CYS A 8 1.30 -4.88 2.18
C CYS A 8 1.73 -3.43 1.89
N GLY A 9 1.47 -2.52 2.83
CA GLY A 9 1.80 -1.10 2.70
C GLY A 9 0.82 -0.30 1.83
N ASN A 10 -0.29 -0.90 1.40
CA ASN A 10 -1.29 -0.20 0.59
C ASN A 10 -2.51 0.24 1.42
N SER A 11 -3.33 1.10 0.82
CA SER A 11 -4.56 1.58 1.42
C SER A 11 -5.66 0.50 1.43
N ALA A 12 -6.54 0.62 2.42
CA ALA A 12 -7.74 -0.20 2.51
C ALA A 12 -8.96 0.66 2.89
N SER A 13 -10.12 0.31 2.34
CA SER A 13 -11.42 0.82 2.77
C SER A 13 -12.21 -0.32 3.42
N VAL A 14 -12.75 -0.07 4.61
CA VAL A 14 -13.52 -1.05 5.37
C VAL A 14 -14.99 -0.68 5.33
N TYR A 15 -15.83 -1.67 5.09
CA TYR A 15 -17.28 -1.56 5.11
C TYR A 15 -17.85 -2.59 6.07
N VAL A 16 -18.80 -2.16 6.90
CA VAL A 16 -19.48 -3.00 7.89
C VAL A 16 -20.97 -2.84 7.63
N ASN A 17 -21.66 -3.95 7.34
CA ASN A 17 -23.09 -3.95 6.97
C ASN A 17 -23.41 -2.94 5.84
N ASP A 18 -22.60 -2.96 4.78
CA ASP A 18 -22.67 -2.09 3.60
C ASP A 18 -22.41 -0.59 3.84
N LEU A 19 -22.17 -0.19 5.09
CA LEU A 19 -21.77 1.17 5.45
C LEU A 19 -20.25 1.30 5.47
N LYS A 20 -19.73 2.36 4.86
CA LYS A 20 -18.31 2.67 4.89
C LYS A 20 -17.92 3.12 6.30
N ALA A 21 -16.96 2.44 6.90
CA ALA A 21 -16.37 2.84 8.17
C ALA A 21 -15.37 3.99 7.97
N ASP A 22 -14.88 4.53 9.08
CA ASP A 22 -13.88 5.61 9.07
C ASP A 22 -12.55 5.21 8.40
N ALA A 23 -11.70 6.21 8.20
CA ALA A 23 -10.38 6.02 7.61
C ALA A 23 -9.55 4.99 8.39
N TYR A 24 -9.06 3.98 7.68
CA TYR A 24 -8.15 2.98 8.23
C TYR A 24 -6.77 3.58 8.48
N ASP A 25 -6.29 3.49 9.73
CA ASP A 25 -4.92 3.87 10.08
C ASP A 25 -3.97 2.74 9.64
N PHE A 26 -3.24 2.95 8.55
CA PHE A 26 -2.28 1.98 8.00
C PHE A 26 -1.01 1.81 8.86
N ASN A 27 -0.71 2.76 9.76
CA ASN A 27 0.42 2.64 10.67
C ASN A 27 0.07 1.73 11.85
N ARG A 28 -1.12 1.92 12.45
CA ARG A 28 -1.61 1.10 13.57
C ARG A 28 -2.30 -0.18 13.14
N ARG A 29 -2.81 -0.20 11.90
CA ARG A 29 -3.57 -1.29 11.29
C ARG A 29 -4.84 -1.65 12.05
N GLU A 30 -5.43 -0.64 12.67
CA GLU A 30 -6.62 -0.76 13.51
C GLU A 30 -7.67 0.26 13.07
N LEU A 31 -8.94 -0.12 13.20
CA LEU A 31 -10.09 0.72 12.92
C LEU A 31 -11.19 0.46 13.94
N ASP A 32 -11.82 1.51 14.44
CA ASP A 32 -13.01 1.37 15.26
C ASP A 32 -14.24 1.16 14.37
N ILE A 33 -14.91 0.03 14.57
CA ILE A 33 -16.15 -0.31 13.85
C ILE A 33 -17.34 -0.44 14.81
N SER A 34 -17.18 -0.07 16.09
CA SER A 34 -18.15 -0.34 17.15
C SER A 34 -19.54 0.22 16.83
N ASN A 35 -19.60 1.40 16.21
CA ASN A 35 -20.86 2.06 15.83
C ASN A 35 -21.59 1.41 14.65
N PHE A 36 -20.95 0.48 13.93
CA PHE A 36 -21.50 -0.16 12.74
C PHE A 36 -21.93 -1.61 12.99
N LEU A 37 -21.63 -2.15 14.18
CA LEU A 37 -21.95 -3.52 14.54
C LEU A 37 -23.40 -3.64 15.02
N ARG A 38 -24.05 -4.73 14.65
CA ARG A 38 -25.36 -5.15 15.18
C ARG A 38 -25.27 -6.50 15.88
N PRO A 39 -26.18 -6.80 16.83
CA PRO A 39 -26.27 -8.14 17.40
C PRO A 39 -26.47 -9.21 16.31
N GLY A 40 -25.79 -10.34 16.46
CA GLY A 40 -25.84 -11.44 15.50
C GLY A 40 -24.87 -11.27 14.33
N SER A 41 -25.34 -11.50 13.12
CA SER A 41 -24.49 -11.55 11.92
C SER A 41 -24.18 -10.16 11.38
N ASN A 42 -22.91 -9.94 11.05
CA ASN A 42 -22.39 -8.73 10.44
C ASN A 42 -21.62 -9.08 9.17
N THR A 43 -21.79 -8.28 8.12
CA THR A 43 -21.02 -8.44 6.89
C THR A 43 -19.84 -7.48 6.91
N LEU A 44 -18.63 -8.00 6.69
CA LEU A 44 -17.42 -7.19 6.53
C LEU A 44 -16.95 -7.26 5.08
N ARG A 45 -16.76 -6.10 4.45
CA ARG A 45 -16.12 -5.98 3.14
C ARG A 45 -14.89 -5.08 3.29
N ILE A 46 -13.74 -5.61 2.88
CA ILE A 46 -12.46 -4.89 2.93
C ILE A 46 -11.96 -4.78 1.50
N GLU A 47 -11.81 -3.56 1.02
CA GLU A 47 -11.27 -3.26 -0.30
C GLU A 47 -9.83 -2.81 -0.14
N VAL A 48 -8.88 -3.61 -0.65
CA VAL A 48 -7.46 -3.28 -0.64
C VAL A 48 -7.05 -2.83 -2.03
N ALA A 49 -6.53 -1.61 -2.14
CA ALA A 49 -5.92 -1.15 -3.38
C ALA A 49 -4.48 -1.66 -3.45
N SER A 50 -3.98 -2.04 -4.61
CA SER A 50 -2.56 -2.40 -4.82
C SER A 50 -1.96 -1.53 -5.92
N THR A 51 -0.64 -1.46 -5.99
CA THR A 51 0.02 -0.82 -7.15
C THR A 51 -0.06 -1.70 -8.40
N LEU A 52 0.29 -1.13 -9.55
CA LEU A 52 0.33 -1.84 -10.84
C LEU A 52 1.60 -2.67 -11.07
N ASN A 53 2.58 -2.65 -10.16
CA ASN A 53 3.92 -3.22 -10.37
C ASN A 53 3.89 -4.67 -10.91
N ASN A 54 3.21 -5.59 -10.21
CA ASN A 54 3.14 -6.99 -10.64
C ASN A 54 2.45 -7.14 -12.01
N ARG A 55 1.47 -6.30 -12.30
CA ARG A 55 0.75 -6.34 -13.59
C ARG A 55 1.61 -5.84 -14.74
N LEU A 56 2.43 -4.80 -14.50
CA LEU A 56 3.39 -4.29 -15.49
C LEU A 56 4.51 -5.29 -15.74
N MET A 57 5.01 -5.95 -14.69
CA MET A 57 5.99 -7.04 -14.81
C MET A 57 5.45 -8.20 -15.63
N ALA A 58 4.24 -8.69 -15.34
CA ALA A 58 3.63 -9.80 -16.08
C ALA A 58 3.40 -9.49 -17.57
N ARG A 59 3.36 -8.20 -17.94
CA ARG A 59 3.20 -7.73 -19.31
C ARG A 59 4.53 -7.30 -19.95
N ASN A 60 5.67 -7.56 -19.30
CA ASN A 60 7.01 -7.22 -19.81
C ASN A 60 7.19 -5.72 -20.11
N TYR A 61 6.46 -4.83 -19.42
CA TYR A 61 6.59 -3.39 -19.64
C TYR A 61 7.97 -2.87 -19.23
N HIS A 62 8.58 -3.44 -18.19
CA HIS A 62 9.88 -3.00 -17.70
C HIS A 62 11.05 -3.41 -18.60
N SER A 63 10.96 -4.55 -19.29
CA SER A 63 11.93 -4.92 -20.33
C SER A 63 11.80 -4.05 -21.58
N ALA A 64 10.59 -3.65 -21.95
CA ALA A 64 10.36 -2.71 -23.04
C ALA A 64 10.91 -1.31 -22.71
N MET A 65 10.76 -0.86 -21.47
CA MET A 65 11.39 0.38 -21.00
C MET A 65 12.92 0.31 -21.07
N GLY A 66 13.53 -0.82 -20.65
CA GLY A 66 14.98 -1.02 -20.81
C GLY A 66 15.46 -0.87 -22.25
N GLN A 67 14.69 -1.35 -23.23
CA GLN A 67 15.00 -1.19 -24.66
C GLN A 67 14.79 0.24 -25.15
N ILE A 68 13.74 0.93 -24.69
CA ILE A 68 13.48 2.34 -25.03
C ILE A 68 14.58 3.24 -24.45
N PHE A 69 15.01 2.99 -23.21
CA PHE A 69 16.12 3.73 -22.60
C PHE A 69 17.46 3.42 -23.26
N ALA A 70 17.72 2.17 -23.65
CA ALA A 70 18.91 1.82 -24.43
C ALA A 70 18.92 2.47 -25.81
N ALA A 71 17.75 2.56 -26.47
CA ALA A 71 17.61 3.28 -27.74
C ALA A 71 17.82 4.79 -27.56
N LEU A 72 17.25 5.40 -26.52
CA LEU A 72 17.45 6.81 -26.18
C LEU A 72 18.93 7.12 -25.84
N ALA A 73 19.60 6.24 -25.10
CA ALA A 73 21.02 6.34 -24.81
C ALA A 73 21.91 6.14 -26.06
N GLY A 74 21.47 5.30 -27.01
CA GLY A 74 22.13 5.09 -28.30
C GLY A 74 21.96 6.26 -29.28
N GLU A 75 20.89 7.05 -29.16
CA GLU A 75 20.70 8.29 -29.93
C GLU A 75 21.48 9.48 -29.33
N THR A 76 21.89 9.43 -28.06
CA THR A 76 22.73 10.45 -27.41
C THR A 76 24.23 10.34 -27.73
N ASN A 77 24.62 9.88 -28.93
CA ASN A 77 26.01 10.01 -29.40
C ASN A 77 26.45 11.48 -29.60
N ASP A 78 25.56 12.45 -29.37
CA ASP A 78 25.85 13.89 -29.34
C ASP A 78 25.78 14.50 -27.90
N PHE A 79 25.67 13.66 -26.86
CA PHE A 79 25.78 14.12 -25.47
C PHE A 79 27.26 14.09 -25.05
N THR A 80 27.86 15.27 -24.94
CA THR A 80 29.26 15.50 -24.54
C THR A 80 29.54 15.25 -23.04
N GLY A 81 28.82 14.31 -22.43
CA GLY A 81 29.08 13.83 -21.07
C GLY A 81 30.06 12.66 -21.08
N THR A 82 31.14 12.77 -20.32
CA THR A 82 32.15 11.71 -20.11
C THR A 82 31.51 10.36 -19.76
N GLU A 83 32.09 9.25 -20.25
CA GLU A 83 31.58 7.86 -20.07
C GLU A 83 31.26 7.45 -18.62
N ALA A 84 31.84 8.14 -17.63
CA ALA A 84 31.54 7.99 -16.21
C ALA A 84 30.09 8.36 -15.83
N ASP A 85 29.47 9.32 -16.51
CA ASP A 85 28.10 9.78 -16.22
C ASP A 85 27.03 8.82 -16.77
N ALA A 86 27.30 8.19 -17.92
CA ALA A 86 26.42 7.18 -18.50
C ALA A 86 26.42 5.89 -17.66
N ALA A 87 27.59 5.46 -17.19
CA ALA A 87 27.73 4.33 -16.28
C ALA A 87 27.03 4.60 -14.93
N GLY A 88 27.14 5.83 -14.41
CA GLY A 88 26.44 6.27 -13.20
C GLY A 88 24.91 6.24 -13.36
N LEU A 89 24.38 6.69 -14.50
CA LEU A 89 22.95 6.64 -14.80
C LEU A 89 22.45 5.18 -14.96
N ILE A 90 23.18 4.33 -15.68
CA ILE A 90 22.86 2.91 -15.83
C ILE A 90 22.89 2.20 -14.47
N GLN A 91 23.87 2.52 -13.62
CA GLN A 91 23.97 1.94 -12.28
C GLN A 91 22.86 2.43 -11.34
N MET A 92 22.54 3.73 -11.37
CA MET A 92 21.44 4.31 -10.61
C MET A 92 20.08 3.72 -11.00
N LEU A 93 19.88 3.44 -12.29
CA LEU A 93 18.66 2.81 -12.81
C LEU A 93 18.64 1.30 -12.59
N SER A 94 19.81 0.62 -12.56
CA SER A 94 19.91 -0.82 -12.28
C SER A 94 19.47 -1.20 -10.86
N GLY A 95 19.51 -0.26 -9.91
CA GLY A 95 19.02 -0.43 -8.54
C GLY A 95 17.49 -0.44 -8.43
N ILE A 96 16.78 0.00 -9.48
CA ILE A 96 15.31 0.02 -9.55
C ILE A 96 14.85 -1.18 -10.38
N ALA A 97 15.28 -2.38 -9.99
CA ALA A 97 14.77 -3.61 -10.60
C ALA A 97 13.35 -3.86 -10.05
N PRO A 98 12.32 -3.88 -10.92
CA PRO A 98 10.97 -4.21 -10.49
C PRO A 98 10.96 -5.69 -10.08
N ALA A 99 10.64 -5.94 -8.81
CA ALA A 99 10.48 -7.29 -8.26
C ALA A 99 9.01 -7.56 -7.98
N ILE A 100 8.61 -8.83 -8.00
CA ILE A 100 7.25 -9.22 -7.62
C ILE A 100 7.03 -8.85 -6.15
N GLN A 101 5.97 -8.10 -5.88
CA GLN A 101 5.61 -7.66 -4.55
C GLN A 101 4.39 -8.44 -4.03
N ALA A 102 4.33 -8.65 -2.72
CA ALA A 102 3.11 -9.16 -2.09
C ALA A 102 2.05 -8.04 -2.08
N TYR A 103 0.81 -8.38 -2.46
CA TYR A 103 -0.32 -7.46 -2.47
C TYR A 103 -1.57 -8.09 -1.88
N GLY A 104 -2.53 -7.25 -1.50
CA GLY A 104 -3.82 -7.66 -0.95
C GLY A 104 -3.81 -7.69 0.57
N LEU A 105 -4.76 -8.45 1.11
CA LEU A 105 -4.97 -8.63 2.55
C LEU A 105 -4.26 -9.92 2.99
N ILE A 106 -3.19 -9.81 3.77
CA ILE A 106 -2.39 -10.95 4.21
C ILE A 106 -2.43 -11.05 5.73
N GLY A 107 -2.64 -12.28 6.21
CA GLY A 107 -2.73 -12.60 7.62
C GLY A 107 -4.14 -12.46 8.18
N ASN A 108 -4.23 -12.47 9.51
CA ASN A 108 -5.51 -12.56 10.20
C ASN A 108 -6.19 -11.19 10.31
N VAL A 109 -7.51 -11.19 10.19
CA VAL A 109 -8.37 -10.07 10.59
C VAL A 109 -9.01 -10.44 11.91
N VAL A 110 -8.77 -9.64 12.94
CA VAL A 110 -9.18 -9.96 14.31
C VAL A 110 -10.05 -8.84 14.86
N LEU A 111 -11.20 -9.20 15.43
CA LEU A 111 -12.03 -8.28 16.19
C LEU A 111 -11.57 -8.31 17.65
N LYS A 112 -11.00 -7.19 18.13
CA LYS A 112 -10.67 -6.96 19.53
C LYS A 112 -11.77 -6.17 20.22
N THR A 113 -12.37 -6.75 21.24
CA THR A 113 -13.30 -6.06 22.13
C THR A 113 -12.54 -5.25 23.17
N TYR A 114 -13.05 -4.08 23.53
CA TYR A 114 -12.46 -3.23 24.57
C TYR A 114 -13.57 -2.55 25.34
N THR A 115 -13.24 -2.11 26.56
CA THR A 115 -14.14 -1.32 27.41
C THR A 115 -13.62 0.09 27.48
N VAL A 116 -14.44 1.07 27.07
CA VAL A 116 -14.12 2.49 27.23
C VAL A 116 -14.33 2.85 28.70
N LYS A 117 -13.26 3.29 29.38
CA LYS A 117 -13.40 3.88 30.72
C LYS A 117 -13.80 5.35 30.58
N PRO A 118 -14.87 5.80 31.25
CA PRO A 118 -15.20 7.22 31.28
C PRO A 118 -14.07 7.99 31.97
N VAL A 119 -13.53 9.00 31.30
CA VAL A 119 -12.55 9.93 31.90
C VAL A 119 -13.32 10.93 32.73
N VAL A 120 -13.18 10.84 34.06
CA VAL A 120 -13.66 11.87 34.97
C VAL A 120 -12.64 12.99 34.98
N ILE A 121 -12.95 14.11 34.32
CA ILE A 121 -12.10 15.31 34.39
C ILE A 121 -12.44 16.00 35.72
N PRO A 122 -11.49 16.13 36.66
CA PRO A 122 -11.75 16.87 37.87
C PRO A 122 -11.93 18.35 37.51
N THR A 123 -13.13 18.87 37.75
CA THR A 123 -13.39 20.31 37.68
C THR A 123 -12.65 21.00 38.81
N THR A 124 -11.58 21.73 38.48
CA THR A 124 -10.93 22.67 39.39
C THR A 124 -11.94 23.77 39.71
N LYS A 125 -12.35 23.85 40.98
CA LYS A 125 -13.07 25.00 41.52
C LYS A 125 -12.15 26.21 41.66
#